data_AF-A0A958U906-F1
#
_entry.id   AF-A0A958U906-F1
#
_cell.length_a   1.000
_cell.length_b   1.000
_cell.length_c   1.000
_cell.angle_alpha   90.00
_cell.angle_beta   90.00
_cell.angle_gamma   90.00
#
_symmetry.space_group_name_H-M   'P 1'
#
loop_
_entity.id
_entity.type
_entity.pdbx_description
1 polymer ?
#
loop_
_entity_poly.entity_id
_entity_poly.type
_entity_poly.pdbx_seq_one_letter_code
_entity_poly.pdbx_strand_id
1 'polypeptide(L)'
;FTHSGMTGLLDAVYENTPITVIISDNSAIAMTGGQDSTAVGRLEKICKGIGVDPDHIKTIIPLKKNHEENVNLLREEINYKGVSVIISERPCVRLSRDKKEEIKSIIASLN
;
A
#
# COMPACT_ATOMS: atom_id res chain seq x y z
N PHE A 1 -2.87 5.67 -6.19
CA PHE A 1 -3.46 4.35 -6.46
C PHE A 1 -4.97 4.44 -6.75
N THR A 2 -5.79 4.93 -5.82
CA THR A 2 -7.26 4.94 -5.96
C THR A 2 -7.83 5.80 -7.10
N HIS A 3 -7.06 6.74 -7.66
CA HIS A 3 -7.52 7.56 -8.79
C HIS A 3 -7.55 6.82 -10.13
N SER A 4 -6.51 6.04 -10.44
CA SER A 4 -6.36 5.40 -11.77
C SER A 4 -5.59 4.08 -11.75
N GLY A 5 -5.08 3.64 -10.59
CA GLY A 5 -4.30 2.41 -10.47
C GLY A 5 -5.13 1.15 -10.23
N MET A 6 -6.38 1.29 -9.77
CA MET A 6 -7.24 0.15 -9.45
C MET A 6 -7.66 -0.64 -10.69
N THR A 7 -7.95 0.04 -11.80
CA THR A 7 -8.33 -0.60 -13.06
C THR A 7 -7.20 -1.45 -13.62
N GLY A 8 -5.96 -0.95 -13.61
CA GLY A 8 -4.81 -1.73 -14.06
C GLY A 8 -4.50 -2.93 -13.14
N LEU A 9 -4.75 -2.82 -11.83
CA LEU A 9 -4.62 -3.95 -10.92
C LEU A 9 -5.68 -5.02 -11.21
N LEU A 10 -6.92 -4.61 -11.51
CA LEU A 10 -7.99 -5.54 -11.88
C LEU A 10 -7.62 -6.35 -13.12
N ASP A 11 -7.11 -5.68 -14.17
CA ASP A 11 -6.68 -6.36 -15.40
C ASP A 11 -5.54 -7.37 -15.11
N ALA A 12 -4.56 -6.98 -14.30
CA ALA A 12 -3.45 -7.86 -13.92
C ALA A 12 -3.93 -9.10 -13.14
N VAL A 13 -4.90 -8.92 -12.23
CA VAL A 13 -5.51 -10.01 -11.46
C VAL A 13 -6.28 -10.95 -12.39
N TYR A 14 -7.06 -10.39 -13.32
CA TYR A 14 -7.83 -11.17 -14.29
C TYR A 14 -6.94 -12.04 -15.18
N GLU A 15 -5.84 -11.48 -15.68
CA GLU A 15 -4.87 -12.20 -16.54
C GLU A 15 -3.87 -13.05 -15.73
N ASN A 16 -3.92 -13.01 -14.39
CA ASN A 16 -2.94 -13.58 -13.47
C ASN A 16 -1.48 -13.25 -13.88
N THR A 17 -1.24 -11.98 -14.21
CA THR A 17 0.08 -11.55 -14.70
C THR A 17 1.11 -11.61 -13.56
N PRO A 18 2.28 -12.24 -13.74
CA PRO A 18 3.30 -12.37 -12.70
C PRO A 18 4.04 -11.03 -12.46
N ILE A 19 3.36 -10.10 -11.80
CA ILE A 19 3.88 -8.78 -11.44
C ILE A 19 3.74 -8.52 -9.95
N THR A 20 4.65 -7.71 -9.43
CA THR A 20 4.60 -7.17 -8.07
C THR A 20 4.29 -5.67 -8.14
N VAL A 21 3.15 -5.26 -7.61
CA VAL A 21 2.73 -3.86 -7.56
C VAL A 21 3.08 -3.28 -6.18
N ILE A 22 3.94 -2.26 -6.17
CA ILE A 22 4.29 -1.56 -4.93
C ILE A 22 3.47 -0.28 -4.81
N ILE A 23 2.60 -0.21 -3.81
CA ILE A 23 1.79 0.97 -3.50
C ILE A 23 2.49 1.74 -2.38
N SER A 24 3.04 2.91 -2.72
CA SER A 24 3.59 3.82 -1.71
C SER A 24 2.45 4.61 -1.05
N ASP A 25 2.04 4.19 0.15
CA ASP A 25 1.05 4.92 0.95
C ASP A 25 1.74 5.86 1.93
N ASN A 26 1.71 7.14 1.59
CA ASN A 26 2.23 8.21 2.43
C ASN A 26 1.16 8.88 3.32
N SER A 27 -0.02 8.25 3.41
CA SER A 27 -1.18 8.64 4.23
C SER A 27 -1.71 10.05 3.96
N ALA A 28 -1.29 10.69 2.86
CA ALA A 28 -1.72 11.99 2.41
C ALA A 28 -1.48 12.12 0.91
N ILE A 29 -2.31 12.85 0.16
CA ILE A 29 -2.01 13.17 -1.26
C ILE A 29 -0.91 14.25 -1.29
N ALA A 30 0.32 13.82 -1.03
CA ALA A 30 1.44 14.71 -0.70
C ALA A 30 1.87 15.60 -1.86
N MET A 31 1.61 15.18 -3.11
CA MET A 31 2.01 15.93 -4.31
C MET A 31 1.09 17.10 -4.63
N THR A 32 -0.16 17.13 -4.14
CA THR A 32 -1.17 18.16 -4.48
C THR A 32 -1.62 18.99 -3.27
N GLY A 33 -0.80 19.05 -2.21
CA GLY A 33 -1.07 19.92 -1.06
C GLY A 33 -1.72 19.22 0.15
N GLY A 34 -1.63 17.89 0.25
CA GLY A 34 -2.00 17.17 1.47
C GLY A 34 -3.51 17.05 1.68
N GLN A 35 -4.24 16.85 0.57
CA GLN A 35 -5.62 16.39 0.57
C GLN A 35 -5.71 14.99 1.21
N ASP A 36 -6.85 14.70 1.80
CA ASP A 36 -7.10 13.41 2.43
C ASP A 36 -7.16 12.33 1.36
N SER A 37 -6.39 11.25 1.57
CA SER A 37 -6.46 10.09 0.70
C SER A 37 -7.71 9.29 1.08
N THR A 38 -8.56 8.98 0.09
CA THR A 38 -9.70 8.07 0.28
C THR A 38 -9.28 6.64 0.64
N ALA A 39 -7.98 6.34 0.56
CA ALA A 39 -7.40 5.03 0.76
C ALA A 39 -6.77 4.81 2.15
N VAL A 40 -6.71 5.84 3.02
CA VAL A 40 -6.04 5.74 4.33
C VAL A 40 -6.58 4.55 5.12
N GLY A 41 -5.70 3.60 5.46
CA GLY A 41 -6.04 2.38 6.21
C GLY A 41 -6.98 1.41 5.49
N ARG A 42 -7.21 1.60 4.19
CA ARG A 42 -8.18 0.80 3.39
C ARG A 42 -7.54 0.08 2.22
N LEU A 43 -6.27 0.33 1.90
CA LEU A 43 -5.60 -0.23 0.73
C LEU A 43 -5.63 -1.76 0.70
N GLU A 44 -5.36 -2.41 1.83
CA GLU A 44 -5.43 -3.88 1.92
C GLU A 44 -6.82 -4.42 1.56
N LYS A 45 -7.88 -3.82 2.15
CA LYS A 45 -9.28 -4.17 1.87
C LYS A 45 -9.64 -3.93 0.41
N ILE A 46 -9.15 -2.85 -0.19
CA ILE A 46 -9.37 -2.53 -1.61
C ILE A 46 -8.67 -3.56 -2.50
N CYS A 47 -7.41 -3.89 -2.26
CA CYS A 47 -6.66 -4.89 -3.03
C CYS A 47 -7.31 -6.27 -2.94
N LYS A 48 -7.74 -6.67 -1.73
CA LYS A 48 -8.51 -7.89 -1.53
C LYS A 48 -9.85 -7.87 -2.29
N GLY A 49 -10.56 -6.74 -2.26
CA GLY A 49 -11.83 -6.56 -2.98
C GLY A 49 -11.67 -6.59 -4.51
N ILE A 50 -10.51 -6.19 -5.04
CA ILE A 50 -10.18 -6.31 -6.47
C ILE A 50 -9.90 -7.76 -6.88
N GLY A 51 -9.51 -8.62 -5.92
CA GLY A 51 -9.28 -10.06 -6.15
C GLY A 51 -7.83 -10.51 -6.03
N VAL A 52 -6.95 -9.68 -5.47
CA VAL A 52 -5.58 -10.11 -5.12
C VAL A 52 -5.66 -11.17 -4.03
N ASP A 53 -4.86 -12.23 -4.17
CA ASP A 53 -4.74 -13.28 -3.15
C ASP A 53 -4.31 -12.65 -1.81
N PRO A 54 -5.09 -12.83 -0.72
CA PRO A 54 -4.73 -12.29 0.61
C PRO A 54 -3.33 -12.68 1.07
N ASP A 55 -2.82 -13.86 0.68
CA ASP A 55 -1.48 -14.31 1.04
C ASP A 55 -0.38 -13.53 0.31
N HIS A 56 -0.72 -12.76 -0.73
CA HIS A 56 0.17 -11.92 -1.53
C HIS A 56 -0.17 -10.43 -1.44
N ILE A 57 -0.89 -10.02 -0.39
CA ILE A 57 -1.00 -8.62 0.01
C ILE A 57 -0.11 -8.42 1.23
N LYS A 58 0.99 -7.70 1.06
CA LYS A 58 1.99 -7.46 2.11
C LYS A 58 2.05 -6.00 2.48
N THR A 59 2.24 -5.70 3.77
CA THR A 59 2.48 -4.35 4.26
C THR A 59 3.88 -4.25 4.83
N ILE A 60 4.62 -3.21 4.44
CA ILE A 60 5.97 -2.95 4.94
C ILE A 60 6.11 -1.53 5.47
N ILE A 61 7.00 -1.37 6.45
CA ILE A 61 7.41 -0.05 6.96
C ILE A 61 8.80 0.26 6.38
N PRO A 62 8.94 1.21 5.43
CA PRO A 62 10.19 1.51 4.74
C PRO A 62 11.15 2.36 5.60
N LEU A 63 11.69 1.77 6.66
CA LEU A 63 12.68 2.36 7.56
C LEU A 63 14.00 1.59 7.51
N LYS A 64 15.12 2.28 7.75
CA LYS A 64 16.46 1.68 7.75
C LYS A 64 16.58 0.48 8.69
N LYS A 65 15.91 0.52 9.85
CA LYS A 65 15.90 -0.57 10.85
C LYS A 65 15.19 -1.84 10.34
N ASN A 66 14.33 -1.73 9.33
CA ASN A 66 13.59 -2.83 8.71
C ASN A 66 14.19 -3.24 7.35
N HIS A 67 15.40 -2.79 7.01
CA HIS A 67 15.95 -2.95 5.66
C HIS A 67 16.05 -4.41 5.22
N GLU A 68 16.64 -5.28 6.06
CA GLU A 68 16.81 -6.70 5.74
C GLU A 68 15.47 -7.42 5.56
N GLU A 69 14.54 -7.21 6.49
CA GLU A 69 13.17 -7.75 6.43
C GLU A 69 12.45 -7.31 5.15
N ASN A 70 12.47 -6.02 4.84
CA ASN A 70 11.82 -5.48 3.64
C ASN A 70 12.45 -6.02 2.35
N VAL A 71 13.78 -6.17 2.30
CA VAL A 71 14.48 -6.74 1.13
C VAL A 71 14.12 -8.21 0.93
N ASN A 72 14.01 -8.98 2.01
CA ASN A 72 13.63 -10.39 1.92
C ASN A 72 12.19 -10.54 1.44
N LEU A 73 11.26 -9.78 2.01
CA LEU A 73 9.86 -9.78 1.58
C LEU A 73 9.72 -9.35 0.11
N LEU A 74 10.40 -8.27 -0.29
CA LEU A 74 10.42 -7.85 -1.69
C LEU A 74 10.96 -8.96 -2.61
N ARG A 75 12.01 -9.67 -2.20
CA ARG A 75 12.58 -10.77 -2.98
C ARG A 75 11.60 -11.94 -3.10
N GLU A 76 10.89 -12.29 -2.04
CA GLU A 76 9.88 -13.36 -2.05
C GLU A 76 8.75 -13.02 -3.02
N GLU A 77 8.16 -11.83 -2.89
CA GLU A 77 7.02 -11.39 -3.70
C GLU A 77 7.36 -11.13 -5.17
N ILE A 78 8.59 -10.71 -5.49
CA ILE A 78 9.07 -10.59 -6.88
C ILE A 78 9.21 -11.95 -7.56
N ASN A 79 9.50 -13.01 -6.79
CA ASN A 79 9.64 -14.35 -7.34
C ASN A 79 8.31 -15.11 -7.45
N TYR A 80 7.25 -14.61 -6.81
CA TYR A 80 5.90 -15.13 -6.95
C TYR A 80 5.42 -15.07 -8.42
N LYS A 81 4.66 -16.10 -8.83
CA LYS A 81 4.23 -16.29 -10.23
C LYS A 81 2.79 -15.87 -10.51
N GLY A 82 2.22 -15.05 -9.63
CA GLY A 82 0.95 -14.37 -9.83
C GLY A 82 1.06 -12.89 -9.48
N VAL A 83 -0.08 -12.23 -9.31
CA VAL A 83 -0.12 -10.83 -8.87
C VAL A 83 0.18 -10.74 -7.38
N SER A 84 1.20 -9.96 -7.03
CA SER A 84 1.50 -9.59 -5.65
C SER A 84 1.37 -8.08 -5.44
N VAL A 85 0.92 -7.67 -4.26
CA VAL A 85 0.82 -6.26 -3.87
C VAL A 85 1.60 -6.02 -2.59
N ILE A 86 2.48 -5.03 -2.62
CA ILE A 86 3.23 -4.56 -1.45
C ILE A 86 2.81 -3.13 -1.13
N ILE A 87 2.20 -2.91 0.02
CA ILE A 87 1.80 -1.61 0.54
C ILE A 87 2.94 -1.10 1.43
N SER A 88 3.65 -0.08 0.95
CA SER A 88 4.70 0.59 1.71
C SER A 88 4.10 1.75 2.49
N GLU A 89 3.74 1.50 3.75
CA GLU A 89 3.07 2.49 4.61
C GLU A 89 4.06 3.36 5.38
N ARG A 90 4.06 4.65 5.10
CA ARG A 90 4.79 5.62 5.91
C ARG A 90 4.21 7.03 5.79
N PRO A 91 3.69 7.63 6.87
CA PRO A 91 3.16 8.99 6.81
C PRO A 91 4.22 9.97 6.31
N CYS A 92 3.82 10.85 5.38
CA CYS A 92 4.72 11.82 4.77
C CYS A 92 5.46 12.66 5.82
N VAL A 93 6.79 12.79 5.67
CA VAL A 93 7.64 13.51 6.62
C VAL A 93 7.22 14.97 6.80
N ARG A 94 6.64 15.59 5.77
CA ARG A 94 6.17 16.99 5.75
C ARG A 94 4.83 17.22 6.47
N LEU A 95 4.12 16.16 6.87
CA LEU A 95 2.88 16.32 7.64
C LEU A 95 3.19 16.84 9.05
N SER A 96 2.34 17.74 9.55
CA SER A 96 2.39 18.22 10.94
C SER A 96 2.16 17.06 11.91
N ARG A 97 2.53 17.25 13.18
CA ARG A 97 2.28 16.26 14.24
C ARG A 97 0.78 15.97 14.36
N ASP A 98 -0.04 17.01 14.38
CA ASP A 98 -1.50 16.88 14.55
C ASP A 98 -2.13 16.06 13.41
N LYS A 99 -1.73 16.31 12.15
CA LYS A 99 -2.20 15.52 11.00
C LYS A 99 -1.76 14.05 11.08
N LYS A 100 -0.58 13.76 11.62
CA LYS A 100 -0.11 12.38 11.80
C LYS A 100 -0.95 11.66 12.87
N GLU A 101 -1.30 12.31 13.96
CA GLU A 101 -2.16 11.74 14.99
C GLU A 101 -3.60 11.53 14.48
N GLU A 102 -4.13 12.45 13.67
CA GLU A 102 -5.42 12.28 13.00
C GLU A 102 -5.44 11.07 12.04
N ILE A 103 -4.43 10.92 11.20
CA ILE A 103 -4.28 9.74 10.34
C ILE A 103 -4.24 8.46 11.17
N LYS A 104 -3.51 8.49 12.29
CA LYS A 104 -3.36 7.34 13.19
C LYS A 104 -4.67 6.96 13.85
N SER A 105 -5.49 7.94 14.24
CA SER A 105 -6.82 7.70 14.81
C SER A 105 -7.80 7.16 13.76
N ILE A 106 -7.75 7.66 12.51
CA ILE A 106 -8.54 7.12 11.40
C ILE A 106 -8.19 5.65 11.18
N ILE A 107 -6.90 5.30 11.08
CA ILE A 107 -6.46 3.90 10.89
C ILE A 107 -6.93 3.03 12.06
N ALA A 108 -6.79 3.50 13.30
CA ALA A 108 -7.25 2.78 14.49
C ALA A 108 -8.78 2.54 14.51
N SER A 109 -9.58 3.43 13.91
CA SER A 109 -11.04 3.29 13.83
C SER A 109 -11.52 2.31 12.76
N LEU A 110 -10.64 1.90 11.84
CA LEU A 110 -10.97 1.02 10.70
C LEU A 110 -10.65 -0.45 10.95
N ASN A 111 -10.00 -0.74 12.08
CA ASN A 111 -9.60 -2.07 12.56
C ASN A 111 -10.45 -2.47 13.78
#